data_AF-A0A1A8EJH4-F1
#
_entry.id   AF-A0A1A8EJH4-F1
#
_cell.length_a   1.000
_cell.length_b   1.000
_cell.length_c   1.000
_cell.angle_alpha   90.00
_cell.angle_beta   90.00
_cell.angle_gamma   90.00
#
_symmetry.space_group_name_H-M   'P 1'
#
loop_
_entity.id
_entity.type
_entity.pdbx_description
1 polymer ?
#
loop_
_entity_poly.entity_id
_entity_poly.type
_entity_poly.pdbx_seq_one_letter_code
_entity_poly.pdbx_strand_id
1 'polypeptide(L)'
;ENFPYNKSMFSENRLYDKGNFASLIAVSKNSGNVLESPALEEILRLNEKIINITVENGRLGFNDLCAKANGRCVSNVILEILDDKTSITYPEHQHGSSLVFLGSALGGVVTDTNSTVTSSQAVKLLYYLDNDEDLEEASKLWLRGFKALLS
;
A
#
# COMPACT_ATOMS: atom_id res chain seq x y z
N GLU A 1 -22.75 -18.59 -13.75
CA GLU A 1 -21.39 -18.01 -13.77
C GLU A 1 -20.44 -18.89 -12.97
N ASN A 2 -19.21 -19.10 -13.43
CA ASN A 2 -18.25 -20.02 -12.78
C ASN A 2 -17.30 -19.33 -11.78
N PHE A 3 -17.28 -17.98 -11.75
CA PHE A 3 -16.45 -17.19 -10.84
C PHE A 3 -17.22 -15.95 -10.34
N PRO A 4 -18.24 -16.13 -9.49
CA PRO A 4 -19.00 -15.00 -8.96
C PRO A 4 -18.07 -14.05 -8.20
N TYR A 5 -18.10 -12.76 -8.57
CA TYR A 5 -17.24 -11.74 -7.98
C TYR A 5 -17.80 -11.33 -6.62
N ASN A 6 -17.18 -11.80 -5.54
CA ASN A 6 -17.49 -11.33 -4.20
C ASN A 6 -16.64 -10.10 -3.87
N LYS A 7 -17.26 -8.90 -3.96
CA LYS A 7 -16.61 -7.61 -3.67
C LYS A 7 -16.02 -7.53 -2.25
N SER A 8 -16.55 -8.30 -1.30
CA SER A 8 -16.09 -8.33 0.10
C SER A 8 -14.83 -9.17 0.33
N MET A 9 -14.35 -9.87 -0.70
CA MET A 9 -13.15 -10.72 -0.67
C MET A 9 -12.14 -10.26 -1.73
N PHE A 10 -11.84 -8.96 -1.74
CA PHE A 10 -10.86 -8.40 -2.66
C PHE A 10 -9.53 -9.16 -2.58
N SER A 11 -8.90 -9.37 -3.74
CA SER A 11 -7.55 -9.88 -3.86
C SER A 11 -6.95 -9.35 -5.16
N GLU A 12 -5.81 -8.68 -5.06
CA GLU A 12 -5.09 -8.11 -6.20
C GLU A 12 -4.68 -9.19 -7.21
N ASN A 13 -4.39 -10.40 -6.75
CA ASN A 13 -4.03 -11.55 -7.58
C ASN A 13 -5.21 -12.13 -8.37
N ARG A 14 -6.44 -11.69 -8.08
CA ARG A 14 -7.68 -12.15 -8.74
C ARG A 14 -8.30 -11.07 -9.63
N LEU A 15 -7.63 -9.94 -9.84
CA LEU A 15 -8.08 -8.90 -10.75
C LEU A 15 -7.99 -9.39 -12.20
N TYR A 16 -9.07 -9.18 -12.97
CA TYR A 16 -9.17 -9.54 -14.38
C TYR A 16 -8.99 -8.33 -15.33
N ASP A 17 -8.97 -7.12 -14.77
CA ASP A 17 -8.67 -5.87 -15.46
C ASP A 17 -7.42 -5.20 -14.84
N LYS A 18 -7.13 -3.95 -15.23
CA LYS A 18 -5.98 -3.22 -14.69
C LYS A 18 -6.11 -2.91 -13.19
N GLY A 19 -7.29 -3.07 -12.59
CA GLY A 19 -7.61 -2.64 -11.23
C GLY A 19 -7.80 -1.13 -11.08
N ASN A 20 -8.64 -0.74 -10.12
CA ASN A 20 -8.78 0.65 -9.69
C ASN A 20 -7.87 0.90 -8.48
N PHE A 21 -6.70 1.52 -8.70
CA PHE A 21 -5.73 1.72 -7.63
C PHE A 21 -4.81 2.91 -7.86
N ALA A 22 -4.20 3.38 -6.78
CA ALA A 22 -3.04 4.26 -6.80
C ALA A 22 -1.81 3.52 -6.26
N SER A 23 -0.63 3.84 -6.80
CA SER A 23 0.63 3.32 -6.28
C SER A 23 1.70 4.40 -6.32
N LEU A 24 2.59 4.36 -5.35
CA LEU A 24 3.82 5.14 -5.35
C LEU A 24 4.99 4.22 -5.00
N ILE A 25 6.16 4.58 -5.52
CA ILE A 25 7.44 3.98 -5.13
C ILE A 25 8.30 5.13 -4.60
N ALA A 26 8.56 5.11 -3.29
CA ALA A 26 9.50 6.02 -2.67
C ALA A 26 10.90 5.42 -2.78
N VAL A 27 11.85 6.18 -3.31
CA VAL A 27 13.24 5.77 -3.48
C VAL A 27 14.13 6.72 -2.71
N SER A 28 15.06 6.18 -1.93
CA SER A 28 16.03 6.96 -1.18
C SER A 28 16.97 7.72 -2.12
N LYS A 29 17.30 8.96 -1.76
CA LYS A 29 18.38 9.70 -2.44
C LYS A 29 19.72 9.05 -2.07
N ASN A 30 20.65 9.02 -3.03
CA ASN A 30 22.02 8.50 -2.84
C ASN A 30 22.09 7.04 -2.36
N SER A 31 21.12 6.20 -2.74
CA SER A 31 21.09 4.78 -2.37
C SER A 31 21.08 4.51 -0.85
N GLY A 32 20.54 5.44 -0.06
CA GLY A 32 20.39 5.29 1.39
C GLY A 32 19.33 4.26 1.80
N ASN A 33 19.17 4.05 3.11
CA ASN A 33 18.13 3.16 3.64
C ASN A 33 16.79 3.92 3.77
N VAL A 34 15.79 3.51 3.00
CA VAL A 34 14.45 4.10 3.02
C VAL A 34 13.64 3.71 4.27
N LEU A 35 14.08 2.67 4.98
CA LEU A 35 13.44 2.15 6.20
C LEU A 35 13.93 2.84 7.48
N GLU A 36 14.80 3.84 7.37
CA GLU A 36 15.34 4.60 8.49
C GLU A 36 14.95 6.09 8.42
N SER A 37 14.97 6.76 9.56
CA SER A 37 14.81 8.22 9.62
C SER A 37 15.97 8.93 8.90
N PRO A 38 15.71 10.02 8.16
CA PRO A 38 14.42 10.71 8.05
C PRO A 38 13.49 10.16 6.95
N ALA A 39 13.96 9.26 6.09
CA ALA A 39 13.20 8.81 4.92
C ALA A 39 11.89 8.10 5.31
N LEU A 40 11.94 7.22 6.32
CA LEU A 40 10.76 6.51 6.79
C LEU A 40 9.69 7.49 7.33
N GLU A 41 10.09 8.53 8.06
CA GLU A 41 9.17 9.55 8.57
C GLU A 41 8.46 10.31 7.45
N GLU A 42 9.16 10.63 6.37
CA GLU A 42 8.55 11.27 5.19
C GLU A 42 7.53 10.35 4.51
N ILE A 43 7.83 9.05 4.41
CA ILE A 43 6.89 8.05 3.86
C ILE A 43 5.64 7.94 4.72
N LEU A 44 5.78 7.88 6.05
CA LEU A 44 4.65 7.80 6.97
C LEU A 44 3.78 9.07 6.88
N ARG A 45 4.38 10.26 6.85
CA ARG A 45 3.66 11.53 6.64
C ARG A 45 2.96 11.59 5.28
N LEU A 46 3.58 11.08 4.23
CA LEU A 46 2.95 11.02 2.90
C LEU A 46 1.75 10.05 2.92
N ASN A 47 1.90 8.88 3.54
CA ASN A 47 0.81 7.93 3.72
C ASN A 47 -0.37 8.56 4.48
N GLU A 48 -0.11 9.27 5.58
CA GLU A 48 -1.14 10.01 6.33
C GLU A 48 -1.87 11.03 5.45
N LYS A 49 -1.16 11.78 4.61
CA LYS A 49 -1.80 12.71 3.66
C LYS A 49 -2.68 11.98 2.65
N ILE A 50 -2.22 10.84 2.14
CA ILE A 50 -2.96 10.04 1.14
C ILE A 50 -4.25 9.46 1.73
N ILE A 51 -4.18 8.81 2.89
CA ILE A 51 -5.38 8.19 3.50
C ILE A 51 -6.41 9.24 3.97
N ASN A 52 -5.97 10.47 4.21
CA ASN A 52 -6.82 11.60 4.60
C ASN A 52 -7.34 12.43 3.41
N ILE A 53 -7.08 12.03 2.15
CA ILE A 53 -7.76 12.64 1.00
C ILE A 53 -9.26 12.40 1.13
N THR A 54 -10.03 13.48 1.01
CA THR A 54 -11.48 13.43 0.96
C THR A 54 -12.02 14.03 -0.33
N VAL A 55 -13.17 13.55 -0.76
CA VAL A 55 -13.90 14.01 -1.95
C VAL A 55 -15.34 14.32 -1.60
N GLU A 56 -16.09 14.87 -2.56
CA GLU A 56 -17.49 15.28 -2.35
C GLU A 56 -17.66 16.20 -1.12
N ASN A 57 -16.88 17.29 -1.09
CA ASN A 57 -16.89 18.27 0.01
C ASN A 57 -16.60 17.64 1.39
N GLY A 58 -15.77 16.60 1.43
CA GLY A 58 -15.36 15.96 2.69
C GLY A 58 -16.21 14.76 3.10
N ARG A 59 -17.23 14.38 2.31
CA ARG A 59 -18.18 13.31 2.66
C ARG A 59 -17.58 11.92 2.55
N LEU A 60 -16.71 11.69 1.57
CA LEU A 60 -16.11 10.39 1.29
C LEU A 60 -14.59 10.46 1.42
N GLY A 61 -14.02 9.54 2.19
CA GLY A 61 -12.58 9.36 2.34
C GLY A 61 -12.09 8.02 1.81
N PHE A 62 -10.79 7.74 1.99
CA PHE A 62 -10.21 6.46 1.54
C PHE A 62 -10.92 5.24 2.14
N ASN A 63 -11.35 5.28 3.41
CA ASN A 63 -12.05 4.15 4.05
C ASN A 63 -13.44 3.84 3.45
N ASP A 64 -14.06 4.81 2.79
CA ASP A 64 -15.32 4.65 2.08
C ASP A 64 -15.09 4.07 0.68
N LEU A 65 -13.98 4.47 0.04
CA LEU A 65 -13.66 4.18 -1.35
C LEU A 65 -12.75 2.97 -1.56
N CYS A 66 -12.06 2.49 -0.52
CA CYS A 66 -11.06 1.43 -0.65
C CYS A 66 -11.67 0.09 -1.02
N ALA A 67 -10.90 -0.75 -1.71
CA ALA A 67 -11.23 -2.16 -1.86
C ALA A 67 -11.11 -2.88 -0.52
N LYS A 68 -12.10 -3.72 -0.19
CA LYS A 68 -12.21 -4.37 1.11
C LYS A 68 -12.01 -5.89 1.05
N ALA A 69 -11.25 -6.39 2.01
CA ALA A 69 -11.17 -7.82 2.32
C ALA A 69 -11.59 -8.00 3.78
N ASN A 70 -12.53 -8.91 4.04
CA ASN A 70 -13.07 -9.16 5.39
C ASN A 70 -13.59 -7.88 6.07
N GLY A 71 -14.22 -6.99 5.29
CA GLY A 71 -14.83 -5.75 5.78
C GLY A 71 -13.86 -4.60 6.10
N ARG A 72 -12.55 -4.75 5.83
CA ARG A 72 -11.53 -3.71 6.04
C ARG A 72 -10.82 -3.38 4.74
N CYS A 73 -10.33 -2.14 4.60
CA CYS A 73 -9.46 -1.78 3.48
C CYS A 73 -8.27 -2.71 3.42
N VAL A 74 -7.89 -3.13 2.22
CA VAL A 74 -6.59 -3.78 2.03
C VAL A 74 -5.48 -2.76 2.30
N SER A 75 -4.64 -3.07 3.28
CA SER A 75 -3.59 -2.21 3.79
C SER A 75 -2.24 -2.48 3.14
N ASN A 76 -1.29 -1.55 3.36
CA ASN A 76 0.10 -1.77 3.02
C ASN A 76 0.79 -2.53 4.15
N VAL A 77 0.86 -3.86 4.06
CA VAL A 77 1.43 -4.71 5.12
C VAL A 77 2.85 -4.32 5.53
N ILE A 78 3.64 -3.77 4.60
CA ILE A 78 4.99 -3.26 4.92
C ILE A 78 4.95 -2.13 5.96
N LEU A 79 3.95 -1.26 5.94
CA LEU A 79 3.80 -0.20 6.94
C LEU A 79 3.41 -0.76 8.30
N GLU A 80 2.59 -1.81 8.34
CA GLU A 80 2.22 -2.51 9.57
C GLU A 80 3.44 -3.18 10.22
N ILE A 81 4.24 -3.88 9.41
CA ILE A 81 5.49 -4.51 9.86
C ILE A 81 6.49 -3.48 10.41
N LEU A 82 6.59 -2.31 9.77
CA LEU A 82 7.50 -1.24 10.21
C LEU A 82 7.07 -0.59 11.53
N ASP A 83 5.77 -0.56 11.83
CA ASP A 83 5.25 -0.04 13.10
C ASP A 83 5.59 -0.96 14.29
N ASP A 84 5.64 -2.28 14.06
CA ASP A 84 6.00 -3.28 15.06
C ASP A 84 7.48 -3.21 15.53
N LYS A 85 8.34 -2.44 14.83
CA LYS A 85 9.78 -2.28 15.11
C LYS A 85 10.55 -3.60 15.22
N THR A 86 10.14 -4.62 14.46
CA THR A 86 10.77 -5.93 14.44
C THR A 86 11.77 -6.06 13.29
N SER A 87 12.69 -7.02 13.42
CA SER A 87 13.59 -7.39 12.32
C SER A 87 12.80 -7.95 11.14
N ILE A 88 13.00 -7.38 9.96
CA ILE A 88 12.30 -7.79 8.73
C ILE A 88 13.11 -8.88 8.03
N THR A 89 12.46 -9.98 7.66
CA THR A 89 13.04 -11.03 6.82
C THR A 89 12.60 -10.84 5.37
N TYR A 90 13.46 -11.19 4.41
CA TYR A 90 13.21 -10.99 2.98
C TYR A 90 13.62 -12.23 2.16
N PRO A 91 12.88 -12.63 1.11
CA PRO A 91 11.73 -11.93 0.51
C PRO A 91 10.39 -12.21 1.18
N GLU A 92 10.32 -13.13 2.12
CA GLU A 92 9.10 -13.48 2.85
C GLU A 92 9.24 -13.13 4.33
N HIS A 93 8.16 -12.63 4.93
CA HIS A 93 8.11 -12.24 6.32
C HIS A 93 6.88 -12.81 7.04
N GLN A 94 7.09 -13.29 8.26
CA GLN A 94 6.00 -13.77 9.11
C GLN A 94 5.30 -12.57 9.74
N HIS A 95 4.05 -12.31 9.35
CA HIS A 95 3.22 -11.26 9.95
C HIS A 95 1.96 -11.89 10.55
N GLY A 96 1.88 -11.90 11.88
CA GLY A 96 0.84 -12.64 12.61
C GLY A 96 0.87 -14.13 12.25
N SER A 97 -0.25 -14.66 11.76
CA SER A 97 -0.36 -16.05 11.29
C SER A 97 -0.06 -16.25 9.80
N SER A 98 0.27 -15.19 9.06
CA SER A 98 0.45 -15.22 7.60
C SER A 98 1.90 -15.01 7.20
N LEU A 99 2.32 -15.70 6.15
CA LEU A 99 3.58 -15.43 5.46
C LEU A 99 3.30 -14.45 4.33
N VAL A 100 3.95 -13.30 4.34
CA VAL A 100 3.75 -12.23 3.35
C VAL A 100 4.98 -12.06 2.47
N PHE A 101 4.76 -11.85 1.17
CA PHE A 101 5.83 -11.63 0.22
C PHE A 101 6.17 -10.14 0.12
N LEU A 102 7.36 -9.76 0.59
CA LEU A 102 7.87 -8.39 0.57
C LEU A 102 8.65 -8.05 -0.71
N GLY A 103 8.90 -9.02 -1.60
CA GLY A 103 9.58 -8.79 -2.88
C GLY A 103 8.82 -7.88 -3.84
N SER A 104 7.52 -7.68 -3.64
CA SER A 104 6.71 -6.69 -4.37
C SER A 104 6.63 -5.33 -3.68
N ALA A 105 7.05 -5.25 -2.41
CA ALA A 105 6.92 -4.06 -1.55
C ALA A 105 8.26 -3.34 -1.33
N LEU A 106 9.39 -4.06 -1.33
CA LEU A 106 10.73 -3.49 -1.11
C LEU A 106 11.59 -3.61 -2.38
N GLY A 107 12.50 -2.65 -2.58
CA GLY A 107 13.39 -2.62 -3.74
C GLY A 107 14.81 -2.21 -3.37
N GLY A 108 15.81 -2.76 -4.08
CA GLY A 108 17.22 -2.54 -3.76
C GLY A 108 17.59 -3.05 -2.36
N VAL A 109 17.04 -4.21 -1.98
CA VAL A 109 17.19 -4.80 -0.66
C VAL A 109 18.58 -5.42 -0.48
N VAL A 110 19.20 -5.15 0.67
CA VAL A 110 20.41 -5.82 1.15
C VAL A 110 20.02 -6.59 2.42
N THR A 111 20.49 -7.83 2.52
CA THR A 111 20.25 -8.69 3.68
C THR A 111 21.56 -9.14 4.33
N ASP A 112 21.49 -9.52 5.59
CA ASP A 112 22.55 -10.28 6.25
C ASP A 112 22.52 -11.77 5.84
N THR A 113 23.38 -12.58 6.47
CA THR A 113 23.47 -14.04 6.22
C THR A 113 22.21 -14.81 6.65
N ASN A 114 21.36 -14.22 7.48
CA ASN A 114 20.12 -14.80 7.98
C ASN A 114 18.88 -14.32 7.20
N SER A 115 19.08 -13.64 6.06
CA SER A 115 18.01 -13.02 5.27
C SER A 115 17.26 -11.90 5.98
N THR A 116 17.86 -11.31 7.02
CA THR A 116 17.34 -10.11 7.68
C THR A 116 17.69 -8.88 6.85
N VAL A 117 16.72 -8.02 6.58
CA VAL A 117 16.93 -6.77 5.85
C VAL A 117 17.83 -5.86 6.66
N THR A 118 18.98 -5.48 6.08
CA THR A 118 19.89 -4.47 6.63
C THR A 118 19.73 -3.12 5.94
N SER A 119 19.23 -3.10 4.70
CA SER A 119 18.91 -1.88 3.98
C SER A 119 17.89 -2.14 2.88
N SER A 120 17.05 -1.16 2.57
CA SER A 120 16.24 -1.12 1.35
C SER A 120 16.33 0.26 0.72
N GLN A 121 16.51 0.33 -0.60
CA GLN A 121 16.56 1.61 -1.31
C GLN A 121 15.17 2.13 -1.68
N ALA A 122 14.17 1.25 -1.75
CA ALA A 122 12.83 1.62 -2.16
C ALA A 122 11.75 0.91 -1.35
N VAL A 123 10.61 1.58 -1.21
CA VAL A 123 9.35 1.00 -0.73
C VAL A 123 8.23 1.36 -1.70
N LYS A 124 7.40 0.38 -2.03
CA LYS A 124 6.19 0.54 -2.84
C LYS A 124 4.98 0.51 -1.94
N LEU A 125 4.11 1.50 -2.09
CA LEU A 125 2.79 1.53 -1.47
C LEU A 125 1.70 1.41 -2.55
N LEU A 126 0.61 0.74 -2.19
CA LEU A 126 -0.55 0.44 -3.03
C LEU A 126 -1.82 0.83 -2.26
N TYR A 127 -2.74 1.48 -2.95
CA TYR A 127 -4.03 1.92 -2.42
C TYR A 127 -5.11 1.47 -3.40
N TYR A 128 -5.73 0.33 -3.10
CA TYR A 128 -6.79 -0.23 -3.93
C TYR A 128 -8.13 0.43 -3.62
N LEU A 129 -8.89 0.76 -4.65
CA LEU A 129 -10.22 1.34 -4.57
C LEU A 129 -11.26 0.31 -5.02
N ASP A 130 -12.48 0.40 -4.48
CA ASP A 130 -13.60 -0.43 -4.89
C ASP A 130 -13.98 -0.13 -6.35
N ASN A 131 -14.51 -1.14 -7.02
CA ASN A 131 -15.09 -1.07 -8.35
C ASN A 131 -16.63 -0.96 -8.24
N ASP A 132 -17.11 -0.18 -7.28
CA ASP A 132 -18.53 0.17 -7.18
C ASP A 132 -18.85 1.30 -8.17
N GLU A 133 -19.83 1.06 -9.04
CA GLU A 133 -20.25 2.03 -10.07
C GLU A 133 -20.76 3.32 -9.42
N ASP A 134 -21.43 3.20 -8.27
CA ASP A 134 -21.93 4.35 -7.50
C ASP A 134 -20.80 5.22 -6.92
N LEU A 135 -19.59 4.66 -6.77
CA LEU A 135 -18.41 5.35 -6.24
C LEU A 135 -17.39 5.73 -7.31
N GLU A 136 -17.68 5.48 -8.60
CA GLU A 136 -16.70 5.63 -9.68
C GLU A 136 -16.18 7.07 -9.78
N GLU A 137 -17.07 8.06 -9.77
CA GLU A 137 -16.68 9.47 -9.85
C GLU A 137 -15.92 9.95 -8.60
N ALA A 138 -16.33 9.48 -7.42
CA ALA A 138 -15.62 9.76 -6.17
C ALA A 138 -14.20 9.17 -6.18
N SER A 139 -14.04 7.93 -6.64
CA SER A 139 -12.75 7.27 -6.86
C SER A 139 -11.87 8.04 -7.85
N LYS A 140 -12.44 8.51 -8.98
CA LYS A 140 -11.70 9.35 -9.95
C LYS A 140 -11.21 10.66 -9.32
N LEU A 141 -12.04 11.32 -8.53
CA LEU A 141 -11.66 12.54 -7.80
C LEU A 141 -10.57 12.26 -6.77
N TRP A 142 -10.67 11.14 -6.05
CA TRP A 142 -9.67 10.74 -5.06
C TRP A 142 -8.32 10.47 -5.73
N LEU A 143 -8.30 9.78 -6.87
CA LEU A 143 -7.10 9.55 -7.68
C LEU A 143 -6.48 10.85 -8.21
N ARG A 144 -7.29 11.86 -8.54
CA ARG A 144 -6.77 13.20 -8.89
C ARG A 144 -6.13 13.87 -7.68
N GLY A 145 -6.75 13.79 -6.51
CA GLY A 145 -6.19 14.27 -5.24
C GLY A 145 -4.85 13.60 -4.92
N PHE A 146 -4.78 12.27 -5.07
CA PHE A 146 -3.54 11.49 -4.90
C PHE A 146 -2.43 12.00 -5.83
N LYS A 147 -2.72 12.16 -7.13
CA LYS A 147 -1.74 12.68 -8.10
C LYS A 147 -1.26 14.09 -7.76
N ALA A 148 -2.16 14.95 -7.27
CA ALA A 148 -1.82 16.31 -6.88
C ALA A 148 -0.89 16.39 -5.66
N LEU A 149 -0.91 15.40 -4.76
CA LEU A 149 0.05 15.32 -3.64
C LEU A 149 1.49 15.01 -4.08
N LEU A 150 1.65 14.41 -5.27
CA LEU A 150 2.94 13.95 -5.81
C LEU A 150 3.49 14.86 -6.91
N SER A 151 2.75 15.91 -7.28
CA SER A 151 3.13 16.91 -8.29
C SER A 151 3.86 18.08 -7.63
#